data_AF-A0A9W3H717-F1
#
_entry.id   AF-A0A9W3H717-F1
#
_cell.length_a   1.000
_cell.length_b   1.000
_cell.length_c   1.000
_cell.angle_alpha   90.00
_cell.angle_beta   90.00
_cell.angle_gamma   90.00
#
_symmetry.space_group_name_H-M   'P 1'
#
loop_
_entity.id
_entity.type
_entity.pdbx_description
1 polymer ?
#
loop_
_entity_poly.entity_id
_entity_poly.type
_entity_poly.pdbx_seq_one_letter_code
_entity_poly.pdbx_strand_id
1 'polypeptide(L)'
;MQLPRDLWDDGESRQAARPDAGAAGISPEERRLAEASCLVRWVLPRPVGSPTCLLVITILLSLLLDPAFLLTQGHQDLPSVEPNSSLNVKFDPKKMQLTWDCKENTTSGHCVMTHKEKGQIKKQMKRCQCTFQDNSLHGGVTLTVEVYVNQRPISETLVYTNPGKEGTAAQNFSCLVYNADFMNCTWAKGHAAPDDVQYFLYIRNSTRKGERECPHYLTDAGTNVGCHLQDLSGLTSYNYFLVNGTSRETGIQFFDSILLLKEIERYSPPHNITVNCNESHCLVRWEKPRTRKNWSNREFQYQLDIWRRSNSGHSENQLIVVSGDSENRYNFPSPEPRGTQMVKIRTADARRAHWGDWSQPVQFGSEEPESSLVLVYVLVVLGTLAGGLACGCLFKRFLGSHSLFPPIPRIRDKLKDDHQIDHQILSEKFTCDAEMGDKEEILTVTEVAEAPASP
;
A
#
# COMPACT_ATOMS: atom_id res chain seq x y z
N MET A 1 38.79 36.36 -22.96
CA MET A 1 39.87 35.66 -23.70
C MET A 1 39.22 34.57 -24.57
N GLN A 2 39.91 34.08 -25.60
CA GLN A 2 39.36 33.36 -26.76
C GLN A 2 38.36 32.21 -26.51
N LEU A 3 37.35 32.14 -27.40
CA LEU A 3 36.72 30.90 -27.90
C LEU A 3 37.65 30.22 -28.93
N PRO A 4 37.61 28.89 -29.09
CA PRO A 4 36.74 28.24 -30.11
C PRO A 4 35.69 27.28 -29.47
N ARG A 5 34.53 26.89 -30.05
CA ARG A 5 34.12 26.54 -31.43
C ARG A 5 34.71 25.20 -31.95
N ASP A 6 34.02 24.33 -32.69
CA ASP A 6 32.58 24.04 -32.92
C ASP A 6 32.46 22.48 -32.81
N LEU A 7 31.48 21.67 -33.25
CA LEU A 7 30.20 21.70 -34.00
C LEU A 7 29.46 20.38 -33.55
N TRP A 8 28.16 20.10 -33.65
CA TRP A 8 27.06 20.49 -34.55
C TRP A 8 25.73 20.62 -33.79
N ASP A 9 24.74 21.25 -34.44
CA ASP A 9 23.31 21.16 -34.15
C ASP A 9 22.56 21.43 -35.49
N ASP A 10 21.61 20.57 -35.87
CA ASP A 10 20.89 20.65 -37.16
C ASP A 10 19.38 20.72 -36.91
N GLY A 11 18.77 21.85 -37.27
CA GLY A 11 17.35 22.12 -37.05
C GLY A 11 16.50 22.01 -38.31
N GLU A 12 15.23 21.63 -38.16
CA GLU A 12 14.24 21.72 -39.22
C GLU A 12 13.01 22.53 -38.74
N SER A 13 12.46 23.39 -39.60
CA SER A 13 11.36 24.31 -39.23
C SER A 13 10.54 24.79 -40.43
N ARG A 14 9.35 24.20 -40.59
CA ARG A 14 8.22 24.64 -41.45
C ARG A 14 6.93 24.10 -40.84
N GLN A 15 5.76 24.73 -40.91
CA GLN A 15 5.43 26.11 -41.31
C GLN A 15 4.10 26.47 -40.61
N ALA A 16 3.90 27.73 -40.20
CA ALA A 16 2.69 28.14 -39.49
C ALA A 16 1.63 28.73 -40.45
N ALA A 17 0.37 28.32 -40.27
CA ALA A 17 -0.78 28.95 -40.92
C ALA A 17 -1.99 28.97 -39.96
N ARG A 18 -2.72 30.09 -39.97
CA ARG A 18 -4.03 30.31 -39.34
C ARG A 18 -5.04 30.55 -40.49
N PRO A 19 -6.36 30.33 -40.32
CA PRO A 19 -7.14 31.28 -39.51
C PRO A 19 -8.30 30.70 -38.67
N ASP A 20 -8.63 31.47 -37.63
CA ASP A 20 -9.95 31.90 -37.13
C ASP A 20 -11.15 30.93 -36.98
N ALA A 21 -11.97 31.25 -35.97
CA ALA A 21 -13.20 30.54 -35.62
C ALA A 21 -14.42 31.48 -35.69
N GLY A 22 -15.58 30.93 -36.07
CA GLY A 22 -16.90 31.57 -35.95
C GLY A 22 -17.93 30.52 -35.52
N ALA A 23 -18.88 30.88 -34.65
CA ALA A 23 -19.69 29.89 -33.92
C ALA A 23 -21.18 30.23 -33.84
N ALA A 24 -22.02 29.27 -34.26
CA ALA A 24 -23.43 29.03 -33.89
C ALA A 24 -23.92 27.76 -34.63
N GLY A 25 -24.76 26.87 -34.10
CA GLY A 25 -25.26 26.69 -32.73
C GLY A 25 -26.39 25.62 -32.66
N ILE A 26 -26.60 25.03 -31.47
CA ILE A 26 -27.84 24.35 -30.98
C ILE A 26 -28.24 22.98 -31.60
N SER A 27 -27.97 21.88 -30.85
CA SER A 27 -28.90 20.88 -30.25
C SER A 27 -30.14 20.30 -31.02
N PRO A 28 -30.67 19.11 -30.62
CA PRO A 28 -30.07 17.80 -30.31
C PRO A 28 -30.88 16.58 -30.89
N GLU A 29 -30.50 15.32 -30.55
CA GLU A 29 -31.27 14.04 -30.69
C GLU A 29 -31.81 13.66 -32.10
N GLU A 30 -31.91 12.41 -32.55
CA GLU A 30 -32.23 11.13 -31.89
C GLU A 30 -31.51 9.95 -32.60
N ARG A 31 -31.44 8.75 -31.99
CA ARG A 31 -30.95 7.51 -32.65
C ARG A 31 -31.91 6.35 -32.40
N ARG A 32 -32.50 5.77 -33.45
CA ARG A 32 -33.14 4.44 -33.38
C ARG A 32 -32.90 3.55 -34.62
N LEU A 33 -32.67 2.29 -34.28
CA LEU A 33 -32.76 1.01 -35.01
C LEU A 33 -33.04 1.02 -36.52
N ALA A 34 -32.28 0.17 -37.22
CA ALA A 34 -32.71 -0.51 -38.43
C ALA A 34 -32.49 -2.02 -38.27
N GLU A 35 -33.58 -2.80 -38.12
CA GLU A 35 -33.62 -4.23 -38.42
C GLU A 35 -35.09 -4.70 -38.45
N ALA A 36 -35.51 -5.33 -39.56
CA ALA A 36 -36.83 -5.93 -39.74
C ALA A 36 -36.76 -6.99 -40.86
N SER A 37 -37.59 -8.05 -40.79
CA SER A 37 -37.34 -9.28 -41.55
C SER A 37 -38.53 -9.78 -42.40
N CYS A 38 -38.18 -10.29 -43.59
CA CYS A 38 -38.78 -11.45 -44.25
C CYS A 38 -40.19 -11.38 -44.92
N LEU A 39 -40.43 -12.39 -45.78
CA LEU A 39 -41.69 -12.93 -46.32
C LEU A 39 -42.59 -12.12 -47.28
N VAL A 40 -42.64 -12.59 -48.55
CA VAL A 40 -43.88 -12.80 -49.34
C VAL A 40 -43.71 -14.12 -50.13
N ARG A 41 -44.80 -14.86 -50.46
CA ARG A 41 -44.76 -16.16 -51.17
C ARG A 41 -46.06 -16.46 -51.96
N TRP A 42 -45.99 -17.40 -52.92
CA TRP A 42 -47.08 -18.07 -53.68
C TRP A 42 -47.54 -17.36 -54.97
N VAL A 43 -48.13 -17.99 -56.01
CA VAL A 43 -48.99 -19.23 -56.10
C VAL A 43 -48.69 -20.14 -57.34
N LEU A 44 -49.10 -21.41 -57.20
CA LEU A 44 -49.27 -22.64 -58.06
C LEU A 44 -49.73 -22.48 -59.55
N PRO A 45 -49.81 -23.54 -60.43
CA PRO A 45 -50.08 -24.98 -60.16
C PRO A 45 -49.35 -26.08 -61.00
N ARG A 46 -49.81 -27.36 -60.86
CA ARG A 46 -49.34 -28.62 -61.51
C ARG A 46 -50.17 -29.01 -62.76
N PRO A 47 -49.73 -29.99 -63.58
CA PRO A 47 -50.27 -31.38 -63.47
C PRO A 47 -49.19 -32.50 -63.56
N VAL A 48 -49.24 -33.57 -62.74
CA VAL A 48 -49.79 -34.94 -62.99
C VAL A 48 -49.03 -35.79 -64.03
N GLY A 49 -48.51 -36.95 -63.60
CA GLY A 49 -48.06 -38.05 -64.50
C GLY A 49 -46.84 -38.85 -64.02
N SER A 50 -47.00 -40.17 -63.84
CA SER A 50 -45.92 -41.17 -63.70
C SER A 50 -46.49 -42.51 -64.19
N PRO A 51 -45.71 -43.39 -64.85
CA PRO A 51 -44.84 -44.30 -64.10
C PRO A 51 -43.44 -44.55 -64.70
N THR A 52 -42.57 -45.12 -63.88
CA THR A 52 -41.22 -45.62 -64.22
C THR A 52 -41.24 -46.93 -65.01
N CYS A 53 -40.27 -47.11 -65.93
CA CYS A 53 -39.65 -48.42 -66.18
C CYS A 53 -38.24 -48.25 -66.76
N LEU A 54 -37.46 -49.34 -66.78
CA LEU A 54 -36.13 -49.48 -67.40
C LEU A 54 -34.99 -48.59 -66.83
N LEU A 55 -34.63 -48.92 -65.59
CA LEU A 55 -33.23 -48.90 -65.17
C LEU A 55 -32.39 -49.89 -66.01
N VAL A 56 -31.05 -49.72 -65.98
CA VAL A 56 -30.02 -50.60 -66.55
C VAL A 56 -29.94 -50.62 -68.10
N ILE A 57 -28.91 -49.94 -68.66
CA ILE A 57 -28.12 -50.24 -69.88
C ILE A 57 -27.29 -48.98 -70.28
N THR A 58 -26.52 -48.42 -69.34
CA THR A 58 -25.65 -47.24 -69.59
C THR A 58 -24.28 -47.28 -68.93
N ILE A 59 -23.96 -48.35 -68.18
CA ILE A 59 -22.71 -48.48 -67.40
C ILE A 59 -22.00 -49.79 -67.77
N LEU A 60 -21.72 -50.02 -69.07
CA LEU A 60 -20.93 -51.17 -69.54
C LEU A 60 -20.43 -51.08 -71.00
N LEU A 61 -20.22 -49.87 -71.56
CA LEU A 61 -19.84 -49.72 -72.99
C LEU A 61 -18.99 -48.47 -73.31
N SER A 62 -18.08 -48.11 -72.41
CA SER A 62 -17.09 -47.02 -72.58
C SER A 62 -15.64 -47.42 -72.25
N LEU A 63 -15.38 -48.72 -72.16
CA LEU A 63 -14.04 -49.30 -72.24
C LEU A 63 -13.84 -49.80 -73.68
N LEU A 64 -12.59 -49.72 -74.18
CA LEU A 64 -12.17 -50.02 -75.56
C LEU A 64 -12.61 -49.00 -76.62
N LEU A 65 -11.87 -47.89 -76.72
CA LEU A 65 -11.54 -47.25 -78.01
C LEU A 65 -10.32 -46.32 -77.83
N ASP A 66 -9.17 -46.76 -78.32
CA ASP A 66 -7.92 -46.02 -78.48
C ASP A 66 -7.38 -46.40 -79.88
N PRO A 67 -6.94 -45.43 -80.70
CA PRO A 67 -5.49 -45.31 -80.84
C PRO A 67 -4.97 -43.87 -81.00
N ALA A 68 -4.02 -43.52 -80.15
CA ALA A 68 -2.73 -42.89 -80.48
C ALA A 68 -2.69 -41.86 -81.63
N PHE A 69 -2.54 -40.59 -81.26
CA PHE A 69 -1.77 -39.62 -82.07
C PHE A 69 -0.69 -38.96 -81.19
N LEU A 70 0.55 -38.96 -81.67
CA LEU A 70 1.68 -38.35 -80.99
C LEU A 70 1.70 -36.84 -81.20
N LEU A 71 1.95 -36.06 -80.15
CA LEU A 71 2.82 -34.89 -80.25
C LEU A 71 3.43 -34.54 -78.89
N THR A 72 4.74 -34.31 -78.92
CA THR A 72 5.66 -34.11 -77.80
C THR A 72 5.29 -32.97 -76.84
N GLN A 73 5.31 -33.25 -75.54
CA GLN A 73 5.77 -32.27 -74.55
C GLN A 73 6.64 -32.98 -73.50
N GLY A 74 7.93 -32.67 -73.50
CA GLY A 74 8.85 -33.17 -72.48
C GLY A 74 8.65 -32.42 -71.17
N HIS A 75 8.15 -33.10 -70.14
CA HIS A 75 8.30 -32.63 -68.77
C HIS A 75 9.52 -33.35 -68.17
N GLN A 76 10.58 -32.60 -67.90
CA GLN A 76 11.76 -33.14 -67.21
C GLN A 76 11.38 -33.53 -65.78
N ASP A 77 12.07 -34.53 -65.23
CA ASP A 77 11.99 -34.81 -63.80
C ASP A 77 12.28 -33.55 -63.00
N LEU A 78 11.29 -33.08 -62.22
CA LEU A 78 11.56 -32.11 -61.17
C LEU A 78 12.22 -32.88 -60.02
N PRO A 79 13.52 -32.66 -59.71
CA PRO A 79 14.05 -33.15 -58.45
C PRO A 79 13.31 -32.41 -57.33
N SER A 80 12.54 -33.16 -56.53
CA SER A 80 11.82 -32.64 -55.36
C SER A 80 12.81 -32.32 -54.24
N VAL A 81 13.63 -31.30 -54.47
CA VAL A 81 14.48 -30.70 -53.45
C VAL A 81 13.59 -29.81 -52.60
N GLU A 82 13.02 -30.38 -51.54
CA GLU A 82 12.59 -29.58 -50.40
C GLU A 82 13.81 -28.76 -49.93
N PRO A 83 13.78 -27.42 -50.00
CA PRO A 83 14.89 -26.64 -49.48
C PRO A 83 14.84 -26.72 -47.96
N ASN A 84 15.79 -27.43 -47.36
CA ASN A 84 16.00 -27.51 -45.90
C ASN A 84 16.33 -26.12 -45.31
N SER A 85 15.30 -25.29 -45.23
CA SER A 85 15.34 -23.86 -44.95
C SER A 85 15.29 -23.56 -43.46
N SER A 86 15.31 -24.59 -42.61
CA SER A 86 15.44 -24.41 -41.16
C SER A 86 16.66 -23.56 -40.83
N LEU A 87 16.47 -22.66 -39.87
CA LEU A 87 17.48 -21.75 -39.34
C LEU A 87 18.23 -22.38 -38.16
N ASN A 88 17.76 -23.49 -37.59
CA ASN A 88 18.30 -24.14 -36.38
C ASN A 88 18.45 -23.14 -35.21
N VAL A 89 17.37 -22.42 -34.92
CA VAL A 89 17.31 -21.36 -33.90
C VAL A 89 17.63 -21.93 -32.52
N LYS A 90 18.59 -21.28 -31.83
CA LYS A 90 19.06 -21.60 -30.49
C LYS A 90 18.93 -20.37 -29.59
N PHE A 91 18.50 -20.58 -28.34
CA PHE A 91 18.31 -19.52 -27.36
C PHE A 91 19.20 -19.74 -26.14
N ASP A 92 20.00 -18.73 -25.79
CA ASP A 92 20.75 -18.64 -24.54
C ASP A 92 20.01 -17.70 -23.58
N PRO A 93 19.33 -18.23 -22.54
CA PRO A 93 18.58 -17.42 -21.58
C PRO A 93 19.49 -16.63 -20.62
N LYS A 94 20.74 -17.05 -20.38
CA LYS A 94 21.69 -16.29 -19.54
C LYS A 94 22.19 -15.04 -20.25
N LYS A 95 22.34 -15.08 -21.58
CA LYS A 95 22.69 -13.93 -22.42
C LYS A 95 21.47 -13.19 -23.01
N MET A 96 20.26 -13.73 -22.85
CA MET A 96 19.04 -13.30 -23.58
C MET A 96 19.29 -13.19 -25.09
N GLN A 97 20.00 -14.18 -25.63
CA GLN A 97 20.57 -14.15 -26.99
C GLN A 97 19.95 -15.26 -27.83
N LEU A 98 19.44 -14.89 -29.00
CA LEU A 98 18.92 -15.79 -30.01
C LEU A 98 19.96 -15.86 -31.14
N THR A 99 20.37 -17.06 -31.53
CA THR A 99 21.37 -17.31 -32.59
C THR A 99 20.90 -18.41 -33.52
N TRP A 100 21.21 -18.30 -34.80
CA TRP A 100 20.78 -19.26 -35.81
C TRP A 100 21.82 -19.39 -36.93
N ASP A 101 21.71 -20.43 -37.75
CA ASP A 101 22.63 -20.71 -38.83
C ASP A 101 22.49 -19.64 -39.92
N CYS A 102 23.56 -18.89 -40.17
CA CYS A 102 23.61 -17.91 -41.25
C CYS A 102 23.38 -18.58 -42.60
N LYS A 103 22.35 -18.14 -43.33
CA LYS A 103 22.20 -18.47 -44.75
C LYS A 103 22.93 -17.44 -45.60
N GLU A 104 23.59 -17.89 -46.66
CA GLU A 104 24.17 -17.00 -47.67
C GLU A 104 23.06 -16.13 -48.30
N ASN A 105 23.42 -14.94 -48.79
CA ASN A 105 22.50 -13.95 -49.35
C ASN A 105 21.33 -13.53 -48.43
N THR A 106 21.50 -13.60 -47.10
CA THR A 106 20.60 -12.96 -46.14
C THR A 106 20.73 -11.43 -46.24
N THR A 107 19.67 -10.73 -46.65
CA THR A 107 19.69 -9.26 -46.84
C THR A 107 19.28 -8.49 -45.59
N SER A 108 18.28 -8.98 -44.85
CA SER A 108 17.78 -8.38 -43.62
C SER A 108 17.10 -9.44 -42.74
N GLY A 109 16.72 -9.05 -41.52
CA GLY A 109 15.97 -9.94 -40.64
C GLY A 109 15.76 -9.35 -39.25
N HIS A 110 14.76 -9.86 -38.55
CA HIS A 110 14.39 -9.45 -37.21
C HIS A 110 13.93 -10.64 -36.36
N CYS A 111 13.92 -10.44 -35.05
CA CYS A 111 13.43 -11.40 -34.08
C CYS A 111 12.28 -10.79 -33.28
N VAL A 112 11.31 -11.64 -32.92
CA VAL A 112 10.15 -11.29 -32.10
C VAL A 112 10.12 -12.20 -30.89
N MET A 113 10.23 -11.62 -29.70
CA MET A 113 9.95 -12.29 -28.43
C MET A 113 8.51 -11.97 -28.02
N THR A 114 7.63 -12.96 -28.03
CA THR A 114 6.27 -12.85 -27.52
C THR A 114 6.26 -13.27 -26.05
N HIS A 115 6.10 -12.28 -25.16
CA HIS A 115 6.01 -12.46 -23.72
C HIS A 115 4.56 -12.25 -23.26
N LYS A 116 4.05 -13.12 -22.37
CA LYS A 116 2.63 -13.12 -21.95
C LYS A 116 2.11 -11.73 -21.54
N GLU A 117 2.81 -11.04 -20.65
CA GLU A 117 2.39 -9.71 -20.15
C GLU A 117 2.77 -8.54 -21.07
N LYS A 118 4.00 -8.53 -21.60
CA LYS A 118 4.58 -7.39 -22.35
C LYS A 118 4.29 -7.40 -23.85
N GLY A 119 3.60 -8.42 -24.35
CA GLY A 119 3.30 -8.59 -25.78
C GLY A 119 4.55 -8.90 -26.61
N GLN A 120 4.59 -8.37 -27.84
CA GLN A 120 5.68 -8.61 -28.80
C GLN A 120 6.81 -7.59 -28.68
N ILE A 121 8.00 -8.06 -28.31
CA ILE A 121 9.24 -7.30 -28.30
C ILE A 121 10.01 -7.60 -29.60
N LYS A 122 10.06 -6.63 -30.53
CA LYS A 122 10.79 -6.77 -31.81
C LYS A 122 12.24 -6.28 -31.71
N LYS A 123 13.17 -6.97 -32.37
CA LYS A 123 14.60 -6.62 -32.41
C LYS A 123 15.19 -6.87 -33.80
N GLN A 124 15.89 -5.89 -34.37
CA GLN A 124 16.62 -6.07 -35.63
C GLN A 124 17.84 -6.98 -35.43
N MET A 125 18.11 -7.86 -36.40
CA MET A 125 19.26 -8.77 -36.41
C MET A 125 20.58 -8.00 -36.44
N LYS A 126 21.62 -8.58 -35.81
CA LYS A 126 23.03 -8.28 -36.07
C LYS A 126 23.79 -9.59 -36.24
N ARG A 127 24.31 -9.87 -37.45
CA ARG A 127 25.12 -11.08 -37.76
C ARG A 127 24.49 -12.40 -37.28
N CYS A 128 23.28 -12.73 -37.77
CA CYS A 128 22.55 -13.97 -37.43
C CYS A 128 22.29 -14.16 -35.92
N GLN A 129 22.22 -13.03 -35.21
CA GLN A 129 21.97 -12.94 -33.78
C GLN A 129 20.96 -11.84 -33.48
N CYS A 130 20.14 -12.06 -32.45
CA CYS A 130 19.43 -11.02 -31.73
C CYS A 130 19.80 -11.10 -30.24
N THR A 131 19.87 -9.95 -29.57
CA THR A 131 20.04 -9.88 -28.12
C THR A 131 18.96 -8.99 -27.53
N PHE A 132 18.15 -9.57 -26.65
CA PHE A 132 17.09 -8.90 -25.94
C PHE A 132 17.59 -8.32 -24.61
N GLN A 133 16.83 -7.40 -24.04
CA GLN A 133 17.01 -7.00 -22.64
C GLN A 133 16.48 -8.09 -21.70
N ASP A 134 16.89 -8.05 -20.43
CA ASP A 134 16.39 -8.99 -19.41
C ASP A 134 14.87 -8.84 -19.26
N ASN A 135 14.18 -9.97 -19.38
CA ASN A 135 12.74 -10.14 -19.28
C ASN A 135 12.50 -11.49 -18.60
N SER A 136 11.38 -11.60 -17.89
CA SER A 136 10.93 -12.83 -17.24
C SER A 136 10.70 -13.94 -18.27
N LEU A 137 11.12 -15.15 -17.92
CA LEU A 137 11.02 -16.36 -18.72
C LEU A 137 10.17 -17.44 -18.04
N HIS A 138 9.89 -17.33 -16.73
CA HIS A 138 9.13 -18.34 -15.98
C HIS A 138 7.71 -18.58 -16.50
N GLY A 139 7.10 -17.56 -17.11
CA GLY A 139 5.79 -17.69 -17.76
C GLY A 139 5.83 -18.45 -19.10
N GLY A 140 7.01 -18.74 -19.63
CA GLY A 140 7.23 -19.22 -21.00
C GLY A 140 7.16 -18.08 -22.04
N VAL A 141 7.99 -18.16 -23.08
CA VAL A 141 8.05 -17.18 -24.17
C VAL A 141 8.18 -17.85 -25.54
N THR A 142 7.58 -17.23 -26.56
CA THR A 142 7.69 -17.68 -27.95
C THR A 142 8.65 -16.77 -28.71
N LEU A 143 9.67 -17.36 -29.34
CA LEU A 143 10.80 -16.68 -29.98
C LEU A 143 10.81 -16.98 -31.48
N THR A 144 10.33 -16.03 -32.28
CA THR A 144 10.32 -16.14 -33.74
C THR A 144 11.51 -15.38 -34.34
N VAL A 145 12.25 -16.02 -35.24
CA VAL A 145 13.20 -15.39 -36.16
C VAL A 145 12.54 -15.27 -37.53
N GLU A 146 12.72 -14.14 -38.18
CA GLU A 146 12.31 -13.91 -39.57
C GLU A 146 13.45 -13.23 -40.33
N VAL A 147 13.99 -13.90 -41.36
CA VAL A 147 15.09 -13.41 -42.20
C VAL A 147 14.71 -13.44 -43.68
N TYR A 148 15.26 -12.50 -44.44
CA TYR A 148 15.03 -12.42 -45.89
C TYR A 148 16.26 -12.94 -46.63
N VAL A 149 16.10 -14.06 -47.33
CA VAL A 149 17.16 -14.74 -48.09
C VAL A 149 16.76 -14.75 -49.56
N ASN A 150 17.59 -14.16 -50.44
CA ASN A 150 17.24 -13.95 -51.85
C ASN A 150 15.83 -13.32 -52.03
N GLN A 151 15.52 -12.31 -51.21
CA GLN A 151 14.20 -11.64 -51.10
C GLN A 151 13.01 -12.49 -50.62
N ARG A 152 13.20 -13.79 -50.32
CA ARG A 152 12.16 -14.65 -49.74
C ARG A 152 12.22 -14.63 -48.20
N PRO A 153 11.10 -14.43 -47.49
CA PRO A 153 11.07 -14.58 -46.04
C PRO A 153 11.21 -16.06 -45.65
N ILE A 154 12.10 -16.33 -44.72
CA ILE A 154 12.23 -17.60 -43.99
C ILE A 154 11.99 -17.28 -42.52
N SER A 155 11.10 -18.02 -41.87
CA SER A 155 10.84 -17.86 -40.44
C SER A 155 10.90 -19.19 -39.71
N GLU A 156 11.36 -19.14 -38.46
CA GLU A 156 11.41 -20.29 -37.56
C GLU A 156 11.06 -19.83 -36.15
N THR A 157 10.30 -20.64 -35.41
CA THR A 157 9.80 -20.29 -34.07
C THR A 157 10.22 -21.33 -33.05
N LEU A 158 10.94 -20.89 -32.04
CA LEU A 158 11.33 -21.66 -30.86
C LEU A 158 10.40 -21.29 -29.69
N VAL A 159 9.80 -22.28 -29.04
CA VAL A 159 9.04 -22.08 -27.80
C VAL A 159 9.93 -22.40 -26.62
N TYR A 160 10.17 -21.43 -25.74
CA TYR A 160 10.90 -21.62 -24.50
C TYR A 160 9.90 -21.80 -23.35
N THR A 161 9.75 -23.03 -22.86
CA THR A 161 8.90 -23.39 -21.73
C THR A 161 9.69 -23.38 -20.41
N ASN A 162 8.97 -23.23 -19.30
CA ASN A 162 9.54 -23.38 -17.96
C ASN A 162 9.54 -24.87 -17.58
N PRO A 163 10.71 -25.54 -17.46
CA PRO A 163 10.78 -26.99 -17.28
C PRO A 163 10.36 -27.38 -15.86
N GLY A 164 9.59 -28.46 -15.75
CA GLY A 164 9.06 -28.95 -14.49
C GLY A 164 7.54 -29.07 -14.50
N LYS A 165 6.99 -29.55 -13.39
CA LYS A 165 5.54 -29.68 -13.19
C LYS A 165 4.92 -28.30 -12.89
N GLU A 166 3.74 -28.01 -13.44
CA GLU A 166 3.06 -26.75 -13.17
C GLU A 166 2.71 -26.59 -11.69
N GLY A 167 2.76 -25.36 -11.18
CA GLY A 167 2.43 -25.03 -9.79
C GLY A 167 3.52 -25.35 -8.76
N THR A 168 4.68 -25.88 -9.17
CA THR A 168 5.81 -26.14 -8.26
C THR A 168 6.70 -24.93 -8.00
N ALA A 169 6.66 -23.93 -8.89
CA ALA A 169 7.47 -22.71 -8.77
C ALA A 169 7.15 -21.93 -7.49
N ALA A 170 8.14 -21.21 -6.97
CA ALA A 170 7.95 -20.29 -5.86
C ALA A 170 6.92 -19.21 -6.20
N GLN A 171 6.01 -18.92 -5.26
CA GLN A 171 4.89 -17.98 -5.44
C GLN A 171 5.04 -16.74 -4.56
N ASN A 172 4.28 -15.68 -4.84
CA ASN A 172 4.26 -14.43 -4.05
C ASN A 172 5.65 -13.80 -3.83
N PHE A 173 6.56 -13.96 -4.80
CA PHE A 173 7.91 -13.42 -4.72
C PHE A 173 7.90 -11.90 -4.59
N SER A 174 8.53 -11.40 -3.53
CA SER A 174 8.69 -9.98 -3.25
C SER A 174 10.06 -9.72 -2.64
N CYS A 175 10.56 -8.50 -2.82
CA CYS A 175 11.78 -8.02 -2.16
C CYS A 175 11.53 -6.62 -1.57
N LEU A 176 12.24 -6.29 -0.50
CA LEU A 176 12.18 -5.03 0.20
C LEU A 176 13.60 -4.60 0.59
N VAL A 177 14.06 -3.45 0.11
CA VAL A 177 15.27 -2.78 0.58
C VAL A 177 14.91 -1.89 1.76
N TYR A 178 15.67 -1.95 2.85
CA TYR A 178 15.40 -1.23 4.09
C TYR A 178 16.69 -0.76 4.78
N ASN A 179 16.59 0.31 5.58
CA ASN A 179 17.72 0.94 6.28
C ASN A 179 18.92 1.26 5.36
N ALA A 180 18.64 1.60 4.10
CA ALA A 180 19.57 1.81 2.97
C ALA A 180 20.44 0.60 2.54
N ASP A 181 20.91 -0.22 3.48
CA ASP A 181 21.97 -1.20 3.24
C ASP A 181 21.48 -2.65 3.11
N PHE A 182 20.26 -2.95 3.57
CA PHE A 182 19.77 -4.32 3.68
C PHE A 182 18.66 -4.60 2.66
N MET A 183 18.54 -5.86 2.23
CA MET A 183 17.40 -6.32 1.46
C MET A 183 16.93 -7.68 1.95
N ASN A 184 15.62 -7.82 2.14
CA ASN A 184 14.97 -9.11 2.33
C ASN A 184 14.20 -9.44 1.06
N CYS A 185 14.27 -10.68 0.60
CA CYS A 185 13.35 -11.24 -0.39
C CYS A 185 12.61 -12.43 0.23
N THR A 186 11.36 -12.65 -0.15
CA THR A 186 10.47 -13.68 0.41
C THR A 186 9.58 -14.28 -0.66
N TRP A 187 9.27 -15.56 -0.55
CA TRP A 187 8.38 -16.31 -1.44
C TRP A 187 7.70 -17.45 -0.70
N ALA A 188 6.50 -17.83 -1.16
CA ALA A 188 5.80 -19.02 -0.70
C ALA A 188 6.24 -20.27 -1.49
N LYS A 189 6.15 -21.44 -0.87
CA LYS A 189 6.23 -22.74 -1.55
C LYS A 189 5.11 -22.84 -2.61
N GLY A 190 5.42 -23.41 -3.77
CA GLY A 190 4.44 -23.64 -4.82
C GLY A 190 3.36 -24.63 -4.38
N HIS A 191 2.09 -24.32 -4.64
CA HIS A 191 0.94 -25.12 -4.22
C HIS A 191 0.94 -26.58 -4.71
N ALA A 192 1.70 -26.91 -5.77
CA ALA A 192 1.87 -28.27 -6.28
C ALA A 192 3.30 -28.84 -6.08
N ALA A 193 4.15 -28.13 -5.33
CA ALA A 193 5.52 -28.55 -5.01
C ALA A 193 5.53 -29.65 -3.93
N PRO A 194 6.41 -30.67 -4.04
CA PRO A 194 6.51 -31.75 -3.07
C PRO A 194 7.11 -31.27 -1.74
N ASP A 195 7.08 -32.12 -0.72
CA ASP A 195 7.55 -31.76 0.63
C ASP A 195 9.07 -31.80 0.81
N ASP A 196 9.79 -32.42 -0.12
CA ASP A 196 11.26 -32.35 -0.22
C ASP A 196 11.76 -31.19 -1.09
N VAL A 197 10.89 -30.26 -1.49
CA VAL A 197 11.29 -29.12 -2.33
C VAL A 197 12.25 -28.19 -1.59
N GLN A 198 13.35 -27.84 -2.27
CA GLN A 198 14.27 -26.80 -1.85
C GLN A 198 14.40 -25.73 -2.94
N TYR A 199 14.39 -24.46 -2.53
CA TYR A 199 14.47 -23.29 -3.42
C TYR A 199 15.80 -22.55 -3.26
N PHE A 200 16.29 -21.96 -4.35
CA PHE A 200 17.57 -21.26 -4.39
C PHE A 200 17.44 -19.93 -5.13
N LEU A 201 17.89 -18.83 -4.53
CA LEU A 201 17.79 -17.49 -5.13
C LEU A 201 19.13 -17.07 -5.73
N TYR A 202 19.11 -16.83 -7.04
CA TYR A 202 20.20 -16.22 -7.80
C TYR A 202 19.84 -14.80 -8.22
N ILE A 203 20.80 -13.88 -8.12
CA ILE A 203 20.63 -12.47 -8.44
C ILE A 203 21.72 -12.04 -9.43
N ARG A 204 21.30 -11.50 -10.57
CA ARG A 204 22.17 -11.01 -11.65
C ARG A 204 21.95 -9.52 -11.84
N ASN A 205 23.02 -8.73 -11.77
CA ASN A 205 22.95 -7.29 -12.00
C ASN A 205 22.87 -6.97 -13.50
N SER A 206 22.47 -5.74 -13.85
CA SER A 206 22.20 -5.35 -15.24
C SER A 206 23.43 -5.30 -16.16
N THR A 207 24.64 -5.54 -15.63
CA THR A 207 25.86 -5.69 -16.45
C THR A 207 26.07 -7.11 -16.96
N ARG A 208 25.32 -8.09 -16.43
CA ARG A 208 25.45 -9.55 -16.68
C ARG A 208 26.86 -10.12 -16.43
N LYS A 209 27.77 -9.38 -15.77
CA LYS A 209 29.15 -9.82 -15.48
C LYS A 209 29.28 -10.81 -14.31
N GLY A 210 28.22 -11.03 -13.56
CA GLY A 210 28.18 -11.95 -12.42
C GLY A 210 26.76 -12.25 -11.99
N GLU A 211 26.58 -13.47 -11.49
CA GLU A 211 25.36 -14.02 -10.92
C GLU A 211 25.75 -14.50 -9.52
N ARG A 212 25.07 -14.00 -8.47
CA ARG A 212 25.37 -14.34 -7.07
C ARG A 212 24.20 -15.10 -6.45
N GLU A 213 24.50 -16.14 -5.69
CA GLU A 213 23.49 -16.79 -4.86
C GLU A 213 23.15 -15.92 -3.64
N CYS A 214 22.03 -16.22 -2.99
CA CYS A 214 21.72 -15.73 -1.65
C CYS A 214 22.83 -16.07 -0.63
N PRO A 215 23.32 -15.12 0.17
CA PRO A 215 24.30 -15.42 1.22
C PRO A 215 23.66 -16.03 2.47
N HIS A 216 22.41 -15.66 2.79
CA HIS A 216 21.72 -16.08 4.02
C HIS A 216 20.24 -16.36 3.71
N TYR A 217 19.87 -17.63 3.57
CA TYR A 217 18.49 -18.02 3.36
C TYR A 217 17.63 -17.86 4.64
N LEU A 218 16.38 -17.47 4.44
CA LEU A 218 15.32 -17.56 5.45
C LEU A 218 14.60 -18.88 5.24
N THR A 219 14.43 -19.68 6.29
CA THR A 219 13.84 -21.02 6.22
C THR A 219 12.56 -21.14 7.03
N ASP A 220 11.63 -21.94 6.52
CA ASP A 220 10.43 -22.42 7.22
C ASP A 220 10.32 -23.93 7.00
N ALA A 221 10.08 -24.69 8.07
CA ALA A 221 10.15 -26.17 8.12
C ALA A 221 11.41 -26.83 7.49
N GLY A 222 12.47 -26.06 7.20
CA GLY A 222 13.67 -26.51 6.48
C GLY A 222 13.72 -26.16 4.98
N THR A 223 12.61 -25.71 4.39
CA THR A 223 12.57 -25.15 3.03
C THR A 223 12.95 -23.67 3.06
N ASN A 224 13.76 -23.23 2.10
CA ASN A 224 14.10 -21.83 1.86
C ASN A 224 12.86 -21.08 1.35
N VAL A 225 12.37 -20.12 2.13
CA VAL A 225 11.22 -19.25 1.83
C VAL A 225 11.60 -17.78 1.70
N GLY A 226 12.89 -17.47 1.80
CA GLY A 226 13.39 -16.12 1.61
C GLY A 226 14.91 -16.03 1.59
N CYS A 227 15.41 -14.80 1.46
CA CYS A 227 16.82 -14.46 1.45
C CYS A 227 17.03 -13.12 2.16
N HIS A 228 18.06 -13.05 3.00
CA HIS A 228 18.56 -11.81 3.60
C HIS A 228 19.91 -11.41 2.99
N LEU A 229 20.05 -10.14 2.65
CA LEU A 229 21.23 -9.57 2.00
C LEU A 229 21.72 -8.36 2.82
N GLN A 230 22.95 -8.45 3.34
CA GLN A 230 23.61 -7.39 4.13
C GLN A 230 24.46 -6.43 3.29
N ASP A 231 24.77 -6.79 2.04
CA ASP A 231 25.50 -5.94 1.10
C ASP A 231 24.78 -5.86 -0.25
N LEU A 232 24.55 -4.63 -0.70
CA LEU A 232 23.92 -4.29 -1.98
C LEU A 232 24.89 -3.63 -2.98
N SER A 233 26.20 -3.62 -2.68
CA SER A 233 27.25 -3.00 -3.50
C SER A 233 27.26 -3.53 -4.95
N GLY A 234 27.11 -4.84 -5.11
CA GLY A 234 27.04 -5.52 -6.41
C GLY A 234 25.74 -5.29 -7.20
N LEU A 235 24.75 -4.58 -6.64
CA LEU A 235 23.41 -4.42 -7.23
C LEU A 235 23.22 -3.07 -7.94
N THR A 236 22.86 -3.15 -9.22
CA THR A 236 22.55 -2.01 -10.10
C THR A 236 21.17 -1.42 -9.79
N SER A 237 20.68 -0.44 -10.57
CA SER A 237 19.33 0.08 -10.39
C SER A 237 18.27 -1.01 -10.64
N TYR A 238 18.32 -1.67 -11.80
CA TYR A 238 17.54 -2.87 -12.10
C TYR A 238 18.39 -4.11 -11.82
N ASN A 239 17.80 -5.18 -11.30
CA ASN A 239 18.45 -6.49 -11.14
C ASN A 239 17.47 -7.60 -11.52
N TYR A 240 17.98 -8.68 -12.08
CA TYR A 240 17.25 -9.91 -12.40
C TYR A 240 17.37 -10.88 -11.23
N PHE A 241 16.24 -11.38 -10.75
CA PHE A 241 16.11 -12.33 -9.65
C PHE A 241 15.54 -13.63 -10.20
N LEU A 242 16.14 -14.76 -9.82
CA LEU A 242 15.76 -16.10 -10.26
C LEU A 242 15.67 -17.01 -9.03
N VAL A 243 14.46 -17.43 -8.66
CA VAL A 243 14.23 -18.49 -7.69
C VAL A 243 14.13 -19.81 -8.45
N ASN A 244 15.21 -20.58 -8.42
CA ASN A 244 15.23 -21.95 -8.93
C ASN A 244 14.76 -22.92 -7.84
N GLY A 245 14.44 -24.17 -8.20
CA GLY A 245 14.06 -25.20 -7.24
C GLY A 245 14.54 -26.60 -7.61
N THR A 246 14.58 -27.49 -6.61
CA THR A 246 14.94 -28.90 -6.76
C THR A 246 14.08 -29.78 -5.86
N SER A 247 13.80 -31.00 -6.31
CA SER A 247 13.31 -32.12 -5.48
C SER A 247 13.89 -33.43 -6.02
N ARG A 248 13.68 -34.55 -5.34
CA ARG A 248 14.22 -35.87 -5.75
C ARG A 248 13.58 -36.44 -7.02
N GLU A 249 12.28 -36.22 -7.20
CA GLU A 249 11.48 -36.90 -8.23
C GLU A 249 10.72 -35.94 -9.15
N THR A 250 10.32 -34.76 -8.64
CA THR A 250 9.55 -33.77 -9.42
C THR A 250 10.47 -32.67 -9.94
N GLY A 251 10.52 -32.50 -11.26
CA GLY A 251 11.14 -31.31 -11.86
C GLY A 251 10.42 -30.04 -11.40
N ILE A 252 11.15 -29.11 -10.78
CA ILE A 252 10.58 -27.89 -10.20
C ILE A 252 10.76 -26.72 -11.17
N GLN A 253 9.65 -26.11 -11.57
CA GLN A 253 9.67 -24.86 -12.33
C GLN A 253 10.35 -23.72 -11.56
N PHE A 254 11.11 -22.88 -12.26
CA PHE A 254 11.71 -21.68 -11.67
C PHE A 254 10.71 -20.50 -11.68
N PHE A 255 10.98 -19.48 -10.87
CA PHE A 255 10.35 -18.16 -10.95
C PHE A 255 11.40 -17.09 -11.23
N ASP A 256 11.11 -16.09 -12.07
CA ASP A 256 12.04 -14.97 -12.32
C ASP A 256 11.36 -13.61 -12.46
N SER A 257 12.06 -12.55 -12.04
CA SER A 257 11.55 -11.18 -12.07
C SER A 257 12.67 -10.14 -12.20
N ILE A 258 12.35 -8.97 -12.75
CA ILE A 258 13.28 -7.83 -12.87
C ILE A 258 12.75 -6.69 -12.00
N LEU A 259 13.43 -6.40 -10.89
CA LEU A 259 13.02 -5.36 -9.94
C LEU A 259 13.94 -4.14 -10.04
N LEU A 260 13.33 -2.94 -10.02
CA LEU A 260 14.03 -1.67 -9.84
C LEU A 260 14.18 -1.40 -8.34
N LEU A 261 15.41 -1.35 -7.82
CA LEU A 261 15.65 -1.23 -6.38
C LEU A 261 15.02 0.03 -5.77
N LYS A 262 14.88 1.14 -6.51
CA LYS A 262 14.18 2.35 -6.02
C LYS A 262 12.70 2.08 -5.73
N GLU A 263 12.06 1.17 -6.48
CA GLU A 263 10.63 0.88 -6.32
C GLU A 263 10.32 -0.02 -5.13
N ILE A 264 11.34 -0.73 -4.62
CA ILE A 264 11.26 -1.61 -3.45
C ILE A 264 12.05 -1.05 -2.25
N GLU A 265 12.53 0.20 -2.31
CA GLU A 265 13.25 0.85 -1.22
C GLU A 265 12.28 1.51 -0.25
N ARG A 266 12.11 0.91 0.93
CA ARG A 266 11.31 1.48 2.02
C ARG A 266 12.19 2.40 2.85
N TYR A 267 12.01 3.70 2.64
CA TYR A 267 12.73 4.73 3.39
C TYR A 267 12.40 4.67 4.88
N SER A 268 13.44 4.77 5.71
CA SER A 268 13.30 4.91 7.17
C SER A 268 12.60 6.24 7.52
N PRO A 269 12.04 6.39 8.74
CA PRO A 269 11.62 7.70 9.25
C PRO A 269 12.78 8.70 9.25
N PRO A 270 12.50 10.01 9.15
CA PRO A 270 13.53 11.05 9.12
C PRO A 270 14.26 11.15 10.47
N HIS A 271 15.45 11.75 10.44
CA HIS A 271 16.33 11.88 11.61
C HIS A 271 16.30 13.32 12.16
N ASN A 272 16.87 13.51 13.36
CA ASN A 272 17.04 14.82 14.00
C ASN A 272 15.77 15.69 13.97
N ILE A 273 14.63 15.10 14.34
CA ILE A 273 13.34 15.80 14.42
C ILE A 273 13.39 16.75 15.63
N THR A 274 13.33 18.05 15.39
CA THR A 274 13.25 19.07 16.44
C THR A 274 11.96 19.87 16.33
N VAL A 275 11.46 20.35 17.47
CA VAL A 275 10.29 21.23 17.57
C VAL A 275 10.69 22.46 18.37
N ASN A 276 10.58 23.64 17.77
CA ASN A 276 10.90 24.92 18.38
C ASN A 276 9.67 25.82 18.33
N CYS A 277 9.10 26.16 19.49
CA CYS A 277 7.91 27.00 19.58
C CYS A 277 8.24 28.44 20.01
N ASN A 278 7.42 29.38 19.53
CA ASN A 278 7.25 30.72 20.09
C ASN A 278 5.80 30.86 20.61
N GLU A 279 5.44 32.00 21.21
CA GLU A 279 4.13 32.29 21.81
C GLU A 279 2.88 31.92 20.96
N SER A 280 3.01 31.80 19.63
CA SER A 280 1.89 31.60 18.69
C SER A 280 2.01 30.38 17.77
N HIS A 281 3.24 29.92 17.48
CA HIS A 281 3.53 28.92 16.44
C HIS A 281 4.65 27.96 16.87
N CYS A 282 4.64 26.75 16.32
CA CYS A 282 5.72 25.78 16.46
C CYS A 282 6.31 25.41 15.10
N LEU A 283 7.64 25.53 14.99
CA LEU A 283 8.43 25.09 13.85
C LEU A 283 8.97 23.68 14.11
N VAL A 284 8.54 22.73 13.29
CA VAL A 284 9.14 21.39 13.19
C VAL A 284 10.24 21.42 12.13
N ARG A 285 11.40 20.85 12.43
CA ARG A 285 12.49 20.60 11.46
C ARG A 285 12.92 19.14 11.51
N TRP A 286 13.41 18.61 10.39
CA TRP A 286 13.92 17.24 10.32
C TRP A 286 14.99 17.07 9.22
N GLU A 287 15.88 16.10 9.41
CA GLU A 287 16.83 15.69 8.38
C GLU A 287 16.27 14.54 7.53
N LYS A 288 16.65 14.49 6.25
CA LYS A 288 16.22 13.42 5.34
C LYS A 288 16.77 12.07 5.83
N PRO A 289 16.02 10.96 5.69
CA PRO A 289 16.53 9.65 6.06
C PRO A 289 17.71 9.22 5.17
N ARG A 290 18.53 8.31 5.68
CA ARG A 290 19.55 7.63 4.86
C ARG A 290 18.88 6.72 3.81
N THR A 291 19.37 6.79 2.58
CA THR A 291 18.91 5.98 1.43
C THR A 291 20.09 5.36 0.67
N ARG A 292 19.87 4.25 -0.04
CA ARG A 292 20.91 3.47 -0.75
C ARG A 292 21.66 4.29 -1.79
N LYS A 293 20.98 5.29 -2.37
CA LYS A 293 21.58 6.36 -3.18
C LYS A 293 21.27 7.69 -2.53
N ASN A 294 22.20 8.64 -2.62
CA ASN A 294 21.99 10.00 -2.13
C ASN A 294 21.02 10.77 -3.05
N TRP A 295 19.72 10.67 -2.76
CA TRP A 295 18.67 11.38 -3.51
C TRP A 295 18.54 12.85 -3.08
N SER A 296 18.06 13.70 -3.99
CA SER A 296 17.73 15.10 -3.66
C SER A 296 16.49 15.17 -2.76
N ASN A 297 16.34 16.23 -1.96
CA ASN A 297 15.20 16.36 -1.04
C ASN A 297 13.83 16.32 -1.77
N ARG A 298 13.79 16.73 -3.05
CA ARG A 298 12.59 16.70 -3.91
C ARG A 298 12.13 15.30 -4.33
N GLU A 299 12.93 14.26 -4.12
CA GLU A 299 12.51 12.86 -4.33
C GLU A 299 11.76 12.29 -3.10
N PHE A 300 11.68 13.04 -2.00
CA PHE A 300 11.01 12.61 -0.76
C PHE A 300 9.69 13.35 -0.54
N GLN A 301 8.73 12.64 0.03
CA GLN A 301 7.52 13.20 0.60
C GLN A 301 7.42 12.79 2.07
N TYR A 302 7.02 13.72 2.93
CA TYR A 302 6.88 13.50 4.36
C TYR A 302 5.42 13.57 4.75
N GLN A 303 5.03 12.80 5.77
CA GLN A 303 3.76 12.98 6.46
C GLN A 303 4.03 13.18 7.94
N LEU A 304 3.43 14.22 8.51
CA LEU A 304 3.46 14.56 9.92
C LEU A 304 2.12 14.16 10.54
N ASP A 305 2.16 13.50 11.70
CA ASP A 305 1.03 13.30 12.62
C ASP A 305 1.26 14.21 13.82
N ILE A 306 0.50 15.31 13.89
CA ILE A 306 0.53 16.26 14.99
C ILE A 306 -0.66 15.97 15.90
N TRP A 307 -0.38 15.44 17.08
CA TRP A 307 -1.37 15.05 18.08
C TRP A 307 -1.44 16.09 19.20
N ARG A 308 -2.66 16.50 19.56
CA ARG A 308 -2.94 17.47 20.61
C ARG A 308 -3.86 16.86 21.67
N ARG A 309 -3.43 16.89 22.94
CA ARG A 309 -4.29 16.62 24.09
C ARG A 309 -5.25 17.81 24.27
N SER A 310 -6.55 17.55 24.23
CA SER A 310 -7.57 18.52 24.66
C SER A 310 -8.05 18.19 26.06
N ASN A 311 -8.33 19.22 26.87
CA ASN A 311 -8.97 19.07 28.18
C ASN A 311 -10.42 18.56 28.04
N SER A 312 -11.03 18.64 26.85
CA SER A 312 -12.39 18.12 26.57
C SER A 312 -12.45 16.61 26.27
N GLY A 313 -11.35 15.86 26.42
CA GLY A 313 -11.30 14.42 26.17
C GLY A 313 -11.26 13.98 24.70
N HIS A 314 -11.53 14.88 23.75
CA HIS A 314 -11.32 14.64 22.32
C HIS A 314 -9.90 15.03 21.92
N SER A 315 -9.03 14.05 21.64
CA SER A 315 -7.73 14.32 21.05
C SER A 315 -7.85 14.70 19.58
N GLU A 316 -7.18 15.77 19.17
CA GLU A 316 -7.11 16.22 17.78
C GLU A 316 -5.83 15.67 17.12
N ASN A 317 -5.99 14.99 15.97
CA ASN A 317 -4.89 14.48 15.15
C ASN A 317 -4.88 15.22 13.81
N GLN A 318 -3.86 16.03 13.56
CA GLN A 318 -3.66 16.69 12.27
C GLN A 318 -2.62 15.92 11.44
N LEU A 319 -3.09 15.29 10.36
CA LEU A 319 -2.21 14.64 9.37
C LEU A 319 -1.88 15.62 8.24
N ILE A 320 -0.62 16.08 8.17
CA ILE A 320 -0.14 16.98 7.12
C ILE A 320 0.83 16.25 6.20
N VAL A 321 0.71 16.42 4.88
CA VAL A 321 1.67 15.92 3.89
C VAL A 321 2.50 17.09 3.35
N VAL A 322 3.82 16.94 3.34
CA VAL A 322 4.78 17.98 2.96
C VAL A 322 5.81 17.40 1.97
N SER A 323 5.99 18.05 0.82
CA SER A 323 7.05 17.69 -0.14
C SER A 323 8.43 18.09 0.39
N GLY A 324 9.45 17.27 0.17
CA GLY A 324 10.80 17.55 0.64
C GLY A 324 11.48 18.73 -0.06
N ASP A 325 12.15 19.57 0.72
CA ASP A 325 12.83 20.79 0.27
C ASP A 325 14.19 20.94 0.97
N SER A 326 15.04 21.86 0.51
CA SER A 326 16.37 22.17 1.05
C SER A 326 16.44 22.20 2.59
N GLU A 327 15.46 22.83 3.25
CA GLU A 327 15.45 23.06 4.70
C GLU A 327 14.56 22.10 5.52
N ASN A 328 13.77 21.21 4.88
CA ASN A 328 12.88 20.22 5.50
C ASN A 328 12.23 20.67 6.83
N ARG A 329 11.22 21.53 6.72
CA ARG A 329 10.54 22.18 7.85
C ARG A 329 9.03 22.30 7.63
N TYR A 330 8.29 22.39 8.73
CA TYR A 330 6.86 22.72 8.74
C TYR A 330 6.55 23.63 9.93
N ASN A 331 5.73 24.66 9.71
CA ASN A 331 5.33 25.61 10.76
C ASN A 331 3.81 25.53 10.94
N PHE A 332 3.34 25.40 12.18
CA PHE A 332 1.91 25.26 12.49
C PHE A 332 1.49 26.13 13.68
N PRO A 333 0.23 26.59 13.73
CA PRO A 333 -0.28 27.38 14.84
C PRO A 333 -0.42 26.54 16.10
N SER A 334 0.18 27.02 17.19
CA SER A 334 -0.03 26.51 18.55
C SER A 334 0.27 27.64 19.52
N PRO A 335 -0.74 28.45 19.90
CA PRO A 335 -0.58 29.52 20.87
C PRO A 335 -0.34 29.00 22.29
N GLU A 336 0.00 29.92 23.20
CA GLU A 336 0.16 29.66 24.63
C GLU A 336 -1.08 30.11 25.44
N PRO A 337 -1.40 29.45 26.57
CA PRO A 337 -0.69 28.32 27.20
C PRO A 337 -0.82 27.02 26.39
N ARG A 338 0.28 26.24 26.30
CA ARG A 338 0.40 25.09 25.39
C ARG A 338 0.37 23.74 26.12
N GLY A 339 -0.82 23.12 26.18
CA GLY A 339 -0.98 21.74 26.64
C GLY A 339 -0.16 20.72 25.83
N THR A 340 0.03 19.53 26.40
CA THR A 340 0.88 18.46 25.83
C THR A 340 0.53 18.12 24.39
N GLN A 341 1.53 18.18 23.52
CA GLN A 341 1.44 17.80 22.11
C GLN A 341 2.55 16.81 21.75
N MET A 342 2.33 16.04 20.68
CA MET A 342 3.31 15.11 20.11
C MET A 342 3.36 15.23 18.60
N VAL A 343 4.57 15.14 18.03
CA VAL A 343 4.80 15.06 16.58
C VAL A 343 5.45 13.73 16.23
N LYS A 344 4.92 13.04 15.22
CA LYS A 344 5.61 11.95 14.52
C LYS A 344 5.75 12.31 13.04
N ILE A 345 6.80 11.81 12.40
CA ILE A 345 7.02 12.01 10.95
C ILE A 345 7.37 10.67 10.29
N ARG A 346 6.86 10.44 9.09
CA ARG A 346 7.25 9.32 8.21
C ARG A 346 7.58 9.80 6.80
N THR A 347 8.33 8.98 6.05
CA THR A 347 8.82 9.32 4.71
C THR A 347 8.26 8.36 3.66
N ALA A 348 8.05 8.85 2.43
CA ALA A 348 7.77 8.10 1.21
C ALA A 348 8.54 8.69 0.02
N ASP A 349 8.47 8.04 -1.14
CA ASP A 349 8.96 8.62 -2.39
C ASP A 349 7.96 9.64 -2.94
N ALA A 350 8.44 10.80 -3.37
CA ALA A 350 7.58 11.87 -3.91
C ALA A 350 6.80 11.45 -5.17
N ARG A 351 7.21 10.37 -5.84
CA ARG A 351 6.53 9.80 -7.02
C ARG A 351 5.65 8.59 -6.66
N ARG A 352 5.78 8.04 -5.44
CA ARG A 352 5.07 6.86 -4.96
C ARG A 352 4.89 6.92 -3.43
N ALA A 353 3.67 7.18 -2.97
CA ALA A 353 3.30 7.29 -1.56
C ALA A 353 3.29 5.93 -0.78
N HIS A 354 4.32 5.11 -0.98
CA HIS A 354 4.60 3.91 -0.19
C HIS A 354 5.30 4.36 1.10
N TRP A 355 4.53 4.45 2.18
CA TRP A 355 5.00 5.01 3.44
C TRP A 355 5.91 4.07 4.22
N GLY A 356 7.06 4.61 4.64
CA GLY A 356 7.90 4.05 5.69
C GLY A 356 7.21 4.04 7.05
N ASP A 357 7.93 3.52 8.05
CA ASP A 357 7.45 3.54 9.43
C ASP A 357 7.46 4.96 10.01
N TRP A 358 6.68 5.17 11.06
CA TRP A 358 6.68 6.41 11.83
C TRP A 358 7.96 6.57 12.65
N SER A 359 8.41 7.81 12.81
CA SER A 359 9.42 8.16 13.81
C SER A 359 8.92 7.85 15.21
N GLN A 360 9.87 7.82 16.17
CA GLN A 360 9.51 7.99 17.57
C GLN A 360 8.79 9.34 17.76
N PRO A 361 7.82 9.42 18.69
CA PRO A 361 7.10 10.66 18.97
C PRO A 361 8.00 11.67 19.70
N VAL A 362 8.01 12.92 19.22
CA VAL A 362 8.62 14.05 19.91
C VAL A 362 7.53 14.78 20.69
N GLN A 363 7.58 14.72 22.02
CA GLN A 363 6.64 15.39 22.92
C GLN A 363 7.13 16.80 23.29
N PHE A 364 6.21 17.76 23.36
CA PHE A 364 6.48 19.15 23.73
C PHE A 364 5.23 19.82 24.31
N GLY A 365 5.38 21.05 24.81
CA GLY A 365 4.38 21.72 25.64
C GLY A 365 4.47 21.30 27.10
N SER A 366 3.58 21.83 27.93
CA SER A 366 3.55 21.61 29.37
C SER A 366 2.12 21.61 29.88
N GLU A 367 1.77 20.67 30.74
CA GLU A 367 0.49 20.69 31.45
C GLU A 367 0.65 21.65 32.63
N GLU A 368 -0.13 22.74 32.64
CA GLU A 368 -0.19 23.58 33.83
C GLU A 368 -0.79 22.76 34.98
N PRO A 369 -0.17 22.73 36.16
CA PRO A 369 -0.69 21.96 37.28
C PRO A 369 -1.90 22.67 37.90
N GLU A 370 -3.11 22.32 37.42
CA GLU A 370 -4.40 22.78 37.97
C GLU A 370 -4.50 22.56 39.50
N SER A 371 -3.72 21.61 40.03
CA SER A 371 -3.47 21.33 41.45
C SER A 371 -3.11 22.55 42.31
N SER A 372 -2.57 23.62 41.73
CA SER A 372 -2.16 24.83 42.47
C SER A 372 -3.36 25.60 43.05
N LEU A 373 -4.34 25.97 42.21
CA LEU A 373 -5.43 26.86 42.60
C LEU A 373 -6.40 26.20 43.59
N VAL A 374 -6.65 24.89 43.44
CA VAL A 374 -7.50 24.13 44.36
C VAL A 374 -6.87 24.08 45.75
N LEU A 375 -5.57 23.82 45.85
CA LEU A 375 -4.85 23.78 47.14
C LEU A 375 -4.87 25.16 47.81
N VAL A 376 -4.61 26.23 47.07
CA VAL A 376 -4.67 27.62 47.58
C VAL A 376 -6.08 27.96 48.07
N TYR A 377 -7.13 27.60 47.31
CA TYR A 377 -8.51 27.85 47.70
C TYR A 377 -8.89 27.11 49.00
N VAL A 378 -8.52 25.83 49.13
CA VAL A 378 -8.73 25.05 50.36
C VAL A 378 -8.00 25.67 51.56
N LEU A 379 -6.75 26.13 51.38
CA LEU A 379 -5.99 26.81 52.44
C LEU A 379 -6.64 28.15 52.86
N VAL A 380 -7.20 28.91 51.92
CA VAL A 380 -7.94 30.15 52.22
C VAL A 380 -9.25 29.88 52.97
N VAL A 381 -10.00 28.84 52.59
CA VAL A 381 -11.24 28.43 53.28
C VAL A 381 -10.93 27.95 54.70
N LEU A 382 -9.89 27.12 54.89
CA LEU A 382 -9.45 26.68 56.21
C LEU A 382 -8.94 27.84 57.08
N GLY A 383 -8.17 28.77 56.48
CA GLY A 383 -7.65 29.96 57.17
C GLY A 383 -8.75 30.92 57.63
N THR A 384 -9.78 31.15 56.79
CA THR A 384 -10.92 32.01 57.15
C THR A 384 -11.83 31.37 58.21
N LEU A 385 -12.06 30.05 58.16
CA LEU A 385 -12.74 29.30 59.23
C LEU A 385 -11.98 29.39 60.56
N ALA A 386 -10.67 29.14 60.55
CA ALA A 386 -9.84 29.23 61.76
C ALA A 386 -9.79 30.65 62.33
N GLY A 387 -9.64 31.67 61.47
CA GLY A 387 -9.68 33.08 61.86
C GLY A 387 -11.02 33.52 62.44
N GLY A 388 -12.14 33.07 61.84
CA GLY A 388 -13.49 33.33 62.34
C GLY A 388 -13.72 32.71 63.72
N LEU A 389 -13.32 31.45 63.92
CA LEU A 389 -13.37 30.76 65.22
C LEU A 389 -12.51 31.47 66.27
N ALA A 390 -11.28 31.84 65.93
CA ALA A 390 -10.39 32.57 66.85
C ALA A 390 -10.97 33.94 67.24
N CYS A 391 -11.49 34.69 66.28
CA CYS A 391 -12.12 35.99 66.52
C CYS A 391 -13.38 35.85 67.39
N GLY A 392 -14.26 34.88 67.09
CA GLY A 392 -15.44 34.58 67.91
C GLY A 392 -15.09 34.18 69.35
N CYS A 393 -14.06 33.37 69.55
CA CYS A 393 -13.54 33.02 70.88
C CYS A 393 -13.00 34.23 71.64
N LEU A 394 -12.27 35.13 70.98
CA LEU A 394 -11.79 36.38 71.58
C LEU A 394 -12.95 37.31 71.93
N PHE A 395 -13.96 37.45 71.07
CA PHE A 395 -15.14 38.27 71.31
C PHE A 395 -15.96 37.74 72.50
N LYS A 396 -16.13 36.41 72.59
CA LYS A 396 -16.81 35.74 73.72
C LYS A 396 -16.02 35.90 75.04
N ARG A 397 -14.68 35.89 74.98
CA ARG A 397 -13.80 36.14 76.13
C ARG A 397 -13.81 37.61 76.58
N PHE A 398 -13.92 38.55 75.64
CA PHE A 398 -14.05 39.98 75.92
C PHE A 398 -15.40 40.29 76.60
N LEU A 399 -16.51 39.81 76.03
CA LEU A 399 -17.85 39.92 76.63
C LEU A 399 -17.92 39.24 78.01
N GLY A 400 -17.30 38.07 78.18
CA GLY A 400 -17.21 37.38 79.46
C GLY A 400 -16.37 38.11 80.53
N SER A 401 -15.51 39.05 80.12
CA SER A 401 -14.72 39.88 81.05
C SER A 401 -15.46 41.14 81.52
N HIS A 402 -16.49 41.59 80.80
CA HIS A 402 -17.33 42.72 81.18
C HIS A 402 -18.69 42.24 81.71
N SER A 403 -18.66 41.62 82.89
CA SER A 403 -19.89 41.29 83.62
C SER A 403 -20.57 42.57 84.11
N LEU A 404 -21.57 43.02 83.36
CA LEU A 404 -22.48 44.10 83.74
C LEU A 404 -23.46 43.62 84.81
N PHE A 405 -23.00 43.42 86.05
CA PHE A 405 -23.73 43.65 87.33
C PHE A 405 -22.81 43.28 88.53
N PRO A 406 -22.60 44.18 89.52
CA PRO A 406 -21.80 43.87 90.71
C PRO A 406 -22.58 43.07 91.78
N PRO A 407 -21.90 42.32 92.65
CA PRO A 407 -22.55 41.61 93.76
C PRO A 407 -23.05 42.57 94.85
N ILE A 408 -24.25 42.31 95.38
CA ILE A 408 -24.90 43.13 96.41
C ILE A 408 -24.20 42.94 97.78
N PRO A 409 -23.86 44.01 98.52
CA PRO A 409 -23.24 43.90 99.84
C PRO A 409 -24.18 43.31 100.90
N ARG A 410 -23.67 42.44 101.77
CA ARG A 410 -24.41 41.95 102.95
C ARG A 410 -24.31 42.95 104.10
N ILE A 411 -25.42 43.61 104.44
CA ILE A 411 -25.62 44.23 105.75
C ILE A 411 -25.89 43.13 106.80
N ARG A 412 -25.53 43.39 108.05
CA ARG A 412 -25.41 42.37 109.11
C ARG A 412 -26.23 42.75 110.34
N ASP A 413 -27.55 42.67 110.20
CA ASP A 413 -28.46 43.07 111.28
C ASP A 413 -28.45 42.09 112.47
N LYS A 414 -28.64 42.68 113.64
CA LYS A 414 -28.61 42.03 114.96
C LYS A 414 -29.80 42.53 115.78
N LEU A 415 -30.97 41.94 115.55
CA LEU A 415 -32.09 42.00 116.48
C LEU A 415 -32.68 40.59 116.66
N LYS A 416 -33.33 40.36 117.80
CA LYS A 416 -33.72 39.04 118.31
C LYS A 416 -35.05 39.19 119.05
N ASP A 417 -36.11 38.55 118.57
CA ASP A 417 -36.84 37.49 119.27
C ASP A 417 -38.07 37.03 118.46
N ASP A 418 -38.57 35.83 118.79
CA ASP A 418 -39.90 35.23 118.52
C ASP A 418 -40.66 35.49 117.18
N HIS A 419 -41.28 34.51 116.53
CA HIS A 419 -41.99 33.34 117.10
C HIS A 419 -41.90 32.06 116.25
N GLN A 420 -42.26 30.96 116.89
CA GLN A 420 -42.57 29.65 116.31
C GLN A 420 -43.95 29.64 115.63
N ILE A 421 -44.09 28.93 114.49
CA ILE A 421 -45.25 28.08 114.15
C ILE A 421 -44.87 27.09 113.03
N ASP A 422 -45.46 25.90 113.11
CA ASP A 422 -45.24 24.73 112.24
C ASP A 422 -46.18 24.76 111.02
N HIS A 423 -45.73 24.20 109.88
CA HIS A 423 -46.64 23.66 108.86
C HIS A 423 -45.99 22.53 108.03
N GLN A 424 -46.20 21.31 108.53
CA GLN A 424 -46.11 20.02 107.83
C GLN A 424 -47.05 19.91 106.61
N ILE A 425 -46.97 18.79 105.84
CA ILE A 425 -47.80 18.34 104.66
C ILE A 425 -47.14 18.68 103.29
N LEU A 426 -46.99 17.79 102.30
CA LEU A 426 -47.15 16.31 102.19
C LEU A 426 -46.44 15.76 100.89
N SER A 427 -46.42 14.43 100.72
CA SER A 427 -46.12 13.62 99.51
C SER A 427 -46.80 14.12 98.20
N GLU A 428 -46.49 13.67 96.98
CA GLU A 428 -46.07 12.32 96.51
C GLU A 428 -45.36 12.44 95.10
N LYS A 429 -44.24 11.76 94.74
CA LYS A 429 -44.08 10.43 94.03
C LYS A 429 -44.62 10.47 92.57
N PHE A 430 -44.10 9.80 91.53
CA PHE A 430 -43.36 8.53 91.39
C PHE A 430 -42.25 8.60 90.31
N THR A 431 -41.51 7.49 90.13
CA THR A 431 -40.52 7.21 89.05
C THR A 431 -41.07 6.21 87.99
N CYS A 432 -40.17 5.67 87.15
CA CYS A 432 -40.33 4.55 86.19
C CYS A 432 -40.88 4.92 84.79
N ASP A 433 -40.52 4.25 83.68
CA ASP A 433 -39.32 3.46 83.31
C ASP A 433 -39.26 3.30 81.75
N ALA A 434 -38.33 2.52 81.19
CA ALA A 434 -38.12 2.37 79.74
C ALA A 434 -38.80 1.13 79.10
N GLU A 435 -39.09 1.16 77.79
CA GLU A 435 -39.23 -0.04 76.94
C GLU A 435 -38.96 0.19 75.43
N MET A 436 -39.08 -0.86 74.61
CA MET A 436 -38.63 -0.99 73.21
C MET A 436 -39.68 -0.63 72.12
N GLY A 437 -39.26 -0.61 70.85
CA GLY A 437 -40.13 -0.73 69.68
C GLY A 437 -39.38 -0.91 68.34
N ASP A 438 -39.58 -2.04 67.66
CA ASP A 438 -39.00 -2.35 66.33
C ASP A 438 -39.94 -1.99 65.16
N LYS A 439 -39.39 -1.73 63.95
CA LYS A 439 -39.65 -2.39 62.64
C LYS A 439 -39.49 -1.52 61.40
N GLU A 440 -39.33 -2.22 60.28
CA GLU A 440 -39.16 -1.75 58.91
C GLU A 440 -40.51 -1.34 58.27
N GLU A 441 -40.46 -0.50 57.23
CA GLU A 441 -41.41 -0.64 56.11
C GLU A 441 -40.72 -0.26 54.78
N ILE A 442 -41.05 -1.01 53.71
CA ILE A 442 -40.56 -0.81 52.34
C ILE A 442 -41.78 -0.48 51.49
N LEU A 443 -41.71 0.56 50.65
CA LEU A 443 -42.71 0.73 49.60
C LEU A 443 -42.14 1.36 48.31
N THR A 444 -42.59 0.81 47.19
CA THR A 444 -42.09 1.05 45.83
C THR A 444 -42.97 2.01 45.05
N VAL A 445 -42.39 2.84 44.18
CA VAL A 445 -43.06 3.34 42.96
C VAL A 445 -42.08 3.25 41.78
N THR A 446 -42.57 2.74 40.66
CA THR A 446 -41.88 2.69 39.36
C THR A 446 -42.84 3.11 38.26
N GLU A 447 -42.49 4.14 37.50
CA GLU A 447 -43.01 4.48 36.16
C GLU A 447 -42.14 5.63 35.59
N VAL A 448 -42.00 5.84 34.29
CA VAL A 448 -41.96 4.89 33.16
C VAL A 448 -41.14 5.56 32.02
N ALA A 449 -40.67 4.81 31.03
CA ALA A 449 -39.89 5.36 29.93
C ALA A 449 -40.77 5.81 28.74
N GLU A 450 -40.37 6.86 28.02
CA GLU A 450 -40.74 6.98 26.61
C GLU A 450 -39.65 7.64 25.75
N ALA A 451 -39.41 7.00 24.61
CA ALA A 451 -38.77 7.50 23.40
C ALA A 451 -39.54 6.85 22.24
N PRO A 452 -39.61 7.45 21.03
CA PRO A 452 -38.60 7.02 20.03
C PRO A 452 -38.28 8.03 18.89
N ALA A 453 -37.22 7.66 18.15
CA ALA A 453 -37.05 7.75 16.68
C ALA A 453 -37.18 9.10 15.91
N SER A 454 -36.08 9.46 15.24
CA SER A 454 -35.87 9.32 13.77
C SER A 454 -37.03 9.60 12.80
N PRO A 455 -36.76 10.20 11.62
CA PRO A 455 -35.85 9.60 10.62
C PRO A 455 -34.36 9.92 10.79
#